data_AF-A0A8K0XYL6-F1
#
_entry.id   AF-A0A8K0XYL6-F1
#
_cell.length_a   1.000
_cell.length_b   1.000
_cell.length_c   1.000
_cell.angle_alpha   90.00
_cell.angle_beta   90.00
_cell.angle_gamma   90.00
#
_symmetry.space_group_name_H-M   'P 1'
#
loop_
_entity.id
_entity.type
_entity.pdbx_description
1 polymer ?
#
loop_
_entity_poly.entity_id
_entity_poly.type
_entity_poly.pdbx_seq_one_letter_code
_entity_poly.pdbx_strand_id
1 'polypeptide(L)'
;MKLKISALVAILFLTGCSGWVKGNKILADKSLADQQIMANIIDNKTSIIEVEALFGDKKQQSRSTIIKSFPDGVYAISSYQGHLNDFGGTYAHRVLFVAYDKNGVVINHDLTINNFRQKNAFEEQPEKMRLAAFNEINKNDSDEKVLNLLGTPRALTFSDAGNVIWIYNYTEISRDASSYVPVYNMFNGTESGLSERVYVELKDKKVENIYLVSMNITQGRGVANADNYKEVITHIKRKYN
;
A
#
# COMPACT_ATOMS: atom_id res chain seq x y z
N MET A 1 65.22 -10.73 -6.80
CA MET A 1 63.93 -11.42 -6.52
C MET A 1 63.13 -10.49 -5.61
N LYS A 2 62.29 -9.57 -6.11
CA LYS A 2 60.92 -9.76 -6.65
C LYS A 2 60.10 -10.76 -5.82
N LEU A 3 59.29 -10.27 -4.87
CA LEU A 3 57.83 -10.19 -5.04
C LEU A 3 57.23 -9.22 -4.01
N LYS A 4 56.45 -8.27 -4.53
CA LYS A 4 55.64 -7.28 -3.79
C LYS A 4 54.33 -7.91 -3.33
N ILE A 5 53.57 -7.13 -2.54
CA ILE A 5 52.09 -7.01 -2.42
C ILE A 5 51.74 -7.07 -0.93
N SER A 6 51.79 -5.92 -0.24
CA SER A 6 50.67 -4.97 -0.11
C SER A 6 49.50 -5.57 0.68
N ALA A 7 49.55 -5.44 2.00
CA ALA A 7 48.39 -5.60 2.88
C ALA A 7 47.47 -4.38 2.67
N LEU A 8 46.74 -4.38 1.56
CA LEU A 8 45.73 -3.39 1.24
C LEU A 8 44.43 -3.78 1.95
N VAL A 9 44.14 -3.06 3.02
CA VAL A 9 42.80 -2.58 3.43
C VAL A 9 41.63 -3.37 2.83
N ALA A 10 41.18 -4.39 3.57
CA ALA A 10 39.83 -4.93 3.44
C ALA A 10 39.01 -4.50 4.66
N ILE A 11 38.95 -3.18 4.89
CA ILE A 11 37.81 -2.60 5.61
C ILE A 11 36.66 -2.75 4.61
N LEU A 12 35.92 -3.84 4.77
CA LEU A 12 34.59 -3.99 4.18
C LEU A 12 33.82 -2.74 4.57
N PHE A 13 33.66 -1.85 3.60
CA PHE A 13 32.62 -0.84 3.60
C PHE A 13 31.27 -1.57 3.60
N LEU A 14 30.89 -2.13 4.75
CA LEU A 14 29.50 -2.27 5.16
C LEU A 14 28.97 -0.89 5.58
N THR A 15 29.26 0.15 4.77
CA THR A 15 28.38 1.32 4.74
C THR A 15 27.15 0.84 4.01
N GLY A 16 26.25 0.22 4.76
CA GLY A 16 24.97 -0.25 4.25
C GLY A 16 24.34 0.86 3.44
N CYS A 17 24.03 0.56 2.17
CA CYS A 17 23.22 1.42 1.32
C CYS A 17 21.75 1.47 1.81
N SER A 18 21.51 1.34 3.11
CA SER A 18 20.16 1.32 3.72
C SER A 18 19.72 2.71 4.22
N GLY A 19 20.62 3.70 4.30
CA GLY A 19 20.29 5.02 4.87
C GLY A 19 19.66 6.04 3.92
N TRP A 20 19.66 5.81 2.60
CA TRP A 20 19.66 6.94 1.65
C TRP A 20 18.66 6.87 0.49
N VAL A 21 17.74 5.92 0.47
CA VAL A 21 16.57 5.98 -0.43
C VAL A 21 15.38 6.43 0.42
N LYS A 22 15.13 7.74 0.46
CA LYS A 22 14.01 8.34 1.20
C LYS A 22 12.69 8.26 0.45
N GLY A 23 12.70 7.79 -0.79
CA GLY A 23 11.58 8.01 -1.70
C GLY A 23 11.34 9.48 -1.96
N ASN A 24 10.08 9.83 -2.21
CA ASN A 24 9.70 11.23 -2.35
C ASN A 24 10.04 12.03 -1.07
N LYS A 25 10.73 13.15 -1.24
CA LYS A 25 11.26 13.95 -0.12
C LYS A 25 10.16 14.64 0.70
N ILE A 26 9.08 15.10 0.06
CA ILE A 26 7.95 15.75 0.74
C ILE A 26 7.26 14.72 1.63
N LEU A 27 7.00 13.53 1.08
CA LEU A 27 6.37 12.44 1.84
C LEU A 27 7.27 11.90 2.97
N ALA A 28 8.58 11.91 2.78
CA ALA A 28 9.55 11.46 3.78
C ALA A 28 9.85 12.50 4.87
N ASP A 29 9.31 13.73 4.76
CA ASP A 29 9.55 14.78 5.75
C ASP A 29 8.65 14.61 6.97
N LYS A 30 9.27 14.25 8.10
CA LYS A 30 8.59 14.04 9.38
C LYS A 30 8.13 15.35 10.04
N SER A 31 8.63 16.50 9.60
CA SER A 31 8.25 17.80 10.15
C SER A 31 6.96 18.34 9.51
N LEU A 32 6.58 17.84 8.34
CA LEU A 32 5.34 18.21 7.67
C LEU A 32 4.16 17.41 8.21
N ALA A 33 3.11 18.14 8.59
CA ALA A 33 1.81 17.57 8.86
C ALA A 33 1.14 17.10 7.56
N ASP A 34 0.33 16.06 7.67
CA ASP A 34 -0.35 15.44 6.54
C ASP A 34 -1.25 16.44 5.77
N GLN A 35 -1.91 17.37 6.48
CA GLN A 35 -2.69 18.44 5.85
C GLN A 35 -1.84 19.40 5.00
N GLN A 36 -0.59 19.66 5.41
CA GLN A 36 0.31 20.53 4.65
C GLN A 36 0.78 19.86 3.37
N ILE A 37 0.96 18.54 3.39
CA ILE A 37 1.30 17.75 2.21
C ILE A 37 0.11 17.75 1.24
N MET A 38 -1.10 17.43 1.72
CA MET A 38 -2.31 17.38 0.91
C MET A 38 -2.67 18.74 0.29
N ALA A 39 -2.40 19.85 0.98
CA ALA A 39 -2.65 21.19 0.45
C ALA A 39 -1.91 21.53 -0.87
N ASN A 40 -0.91 20.75 -1.28
CA ASN A 40 -0.26 20.89 -2.58
C ASN A 40 -1.12 20.39 -3.76
N ILE A 41 -2.21 19.69 -3.48
CA ILE A 41 -3.12 19.14 -4.48
C ILE A 41 -4.51 19.71 -4.21
N ILE A 42 -5.09 20.31 -5.25
CA ILE A 42 -6.47 20.78 -5.26
C ILE A 42 -7.28 19.90 -6.21
N ASP A 43 -8.29 19.23 -5.66
CA ASP A 43 -9.21 18.39 -6.43
C ASP A 43 -9.92 19.19 -7.52
N ASN A 44 -10.19 18.52 -8.64
CA ASN A 44 -10.79 19.07 -9.86
C ASN A 44 -9.99 20.21 -10.52
N LYS A 45 -8.73 20.42 -10.11
CA LYS A 45 -7.84 21.45 -10.70
C LYS A 45 -6.46 20.91 -11.04
N THR A 46 -5.84 20.20 -10.09
CA THR A 46 -4.46 19.73 -10.24
C THR A 46 -4.42 18.60 -11.26
N SER A 47 -3.46 18.65 -12.17
CA SER A 47 -3.23 17.61 -13.18
C SER A 47 -2.26 16.54 -12.69
N ILE A 48 -2.30 15.36 -13.32
CA ILE A 48 -1.35 14.28 -13.10
C ILE A 48 0.10 14.73 -13.34
N ILE A 49 0.33 15.64 -14.29
CA ILE A 49 1.66 16.18 -14.58
C ILE A 49 2.19 16.99 -13.39
N GLU A 50 1.33 17.83 -12.79
CA GLU A 50 1.70 18.62 -11.60
C GLU A 50 1.94 17.72 -10.38
N VAL A 51 1.11 16.69 -10.19
CA VAL A 51 1.32 15.71 -9.11
C VAL A 51 2.64 14.96 -9.32
N GLU A 52 2.92 14.47 -10.52
CA GLU A 52 4.17 13.77 -10.85
C GLU A 52 5.40 14.67 -10.70
N ALA A 53 5.29 15.97 -11.00
CA ALA A 53 6.37 16.92 -10.79
C ALA A 53 6.73 17.10 -9.30
N LEU A 54 5.76 17.00 -8.40
CA LEU A 54 5.94 17.15 -6.96
C LEU A 54 6.28 15.83 -6.25
N PHE A 55 5.55 14.78 -6.58
CA PHE A 55 5.51 13.53 -5.83
C PHE A 55 6.17 12.36 -6.56
N GLY A 56 6.30 12.44 -7.89
CA GLY A 56 6.92 11.41 -8.71
C GLY A 56 8.37 11.15 -8.31
N ASP A 57 8.73 9.87 -8.20
CA ASP A 57 10.12 9.44 -8.05
C ASP A 57 10.41 8.32 -9.05
N LYS A 58 11.28 8.60 -10.02
CA LYS A 58 11.71 7.62 -11.04
C LYS A 58 12.36 6.38 -10.43
N LYS A 59 12.84 6.46 -9.18
CA LYS A 59 13.42 5.34 -8.42
C LYS A 59 12.39 4.51 -7.67
N GLN A 60 11.13 4.96 -7.64
CA GLN A 60 10.03 4.33 -6.93
C GLN A 60 8.83 4.05 -7.83
N GLN A 61 9.08 3.58 -9.04
CA GLN A 61 8.07 2.82 -9.79
C GLN A 61 7.81 1.50 -9.04
N SER A 62 7.12 1.61 -7.91
CA SER A 62 6.59 0.50 -7.16
C SER A 62 5.48 -0.14 -7.98
N ARG A 63 5.34 -1.46 -7.86
CA ARG A 63 4.15 -2.18 -8.26
C ARG A 63 3.00 -1.77 -7.33
N SER A 64 2.38 -0.61 -7.57
CA SER A 64 1.07 -0.34 -6.99
C SER A 64 0.13 -1.37 -7.58
N THR A 65 -0.43 -2.26 -6.75
CA THR A 65 -1.43 -3.25 -7.17
C THR A 65 -2.81 -2.61 -7.25
N ILE A 66 -2.97 -1.46 -6.57
CA ILE A 66 -4.14 -0.59 -6.63
C ILE A 66 -3.87 0.46 -7.71
N ILE A 67 -4.40 0.22 -8.90
CA ILE A 67 -4.25 1.09 -10.08
C ILE A 67 -5.58 1.66 -10.58
N LYS A 68 -6.68 1.20 -9.98
CA LYS A 68 -8.05 1.55 -10.34
C LYS A 68 -8.91 1.69 -9.09
N SER A 69 -9.92 2.55 -9.15
CA SER A 69 -10.95 2.64 -8.12
C SER A 69 -11.71 1.33 -7.94
N PHE A 70 -12.50 1.26 -6.89
CA PHE A 70 -13.25 0.08 -6.52
C PHE A 70 -14.75 0.43 -6.40
N PRO A 71 -15.68 -0.50 -6.71
CA PRO A 71 -15.47 -1.86 -7.19
C PRO A 71 -15.18 -2.01 -8.69
N ASP A 72 -15.61 -1.07 -9.53
CA ASP A 72 -15.69 -1.25 -10.98
C ASP A 72 -14.51 -0.61 -11.74
N GLY A 73 -13.69 0.22 -11.09
CA GLY A 73 -12.46 0.74 -11.68
C GLY A 73 -12.63 1.94 -12.60
N VAL A 74 -13.56 2.83 -12.25
CA VAL A 74 -13.83 4.08 -12.98
C VAL A 74 -12.62 5.01 -13.08
N TYR A 75 -11.91 5.24 -11.97
CA TYR A 75 -10.76 6.16 -11.92
C TYR A 75 -9.43 5.45 -12.03
N ALA A 76 -8.45 6.09 -12.65
CA ALA A 76 -7.05 5.67 -12.55
C ALA A 76 -6.49 6.10 -11.20
N ILE A 77 -5.69 5.25 -10.55
CA ILE A 77 -5.07 5.57 -9.27
C ILE A 77 -3.56 5.50 -9.41
N SER A 78 -2.87 6.51 -8.87
CA SER A 78 -1.43 6.46 -8.64
C SER A 78 -1.15 6.52 -7.15
N SER A 79 -0.03 5.92 -6.74
CA SER A 79 0.48 6.04 -5.38
C SER A 79 1.93 6.50 -5.39
N TYR A 80 2.26 7.37 -4.45
CA TYR A 80 3.58 7.95 -4.27
C TYR A 80 3.99 7.71 -2.82
N GLN A 81 5.25 7.37 -2.58
CA GLN A 81 5.68 6.99 -1.23
C GLN A 81 6.91 7.78 -0.76
N GLY A 82 6.95 8.05 0.54
CA GLY A 82 8.11 8.52 1.26
C GLY A 82 8.46 7.54 2.36
N HIS A 83 9.75 7.25 2.51
CA HIS A 83 10.24 6.35 3.54
C HIS A 83 10.54 7.13 4.82
N LEU A 84 9.78 6.84 5.88
CA LEU A 84 10.01 7.37 7.21
C LEU A 84 11.08 6.50 7.88
N ASN A 85 12.29 7.06 8.00
CA ASN A 85 13.46 6.37 8.51
C ASN A 85 13.84 6.84 9.90
N ASP A 86 14.30 5.95 10.77
CA ASP A 86 14.99 6.29 12.01
C ASP A 86 16.36 5.59 12.08
N PHE A 87 16.98 5.56 13.26
CA PHE A 87 18.28 4.94 13.46
C PHE A 87 18.30 3.43 13.11
N GLY A 88 17.15 2.77 13.17
CA GLY A 88 16.97 1.36 12.81
C GLY A 88 16.57 1.12 11.36
N GLY A 89 16.57 2.15 10.51
CA GLY A 89 16.15 2.07 9.11
C GLY A 89 14.71 2.52 8.87
N THR A 90 14.14 2.16 7.72
CA THR A 90 12.75 2.48 7.37
C THR A 90 11.79 1.73 8.29
N TYR A 91 10.98 2.47 9.04
CA TYR A 91 9.97 1.88 9.93
C TYR A 91 8.56 2.03 9.40
N ALA A 92 8.32 3.02 8.54
CA ALA A 92 7.02 3.25 7.94
C ALA A 92 7.16 3.87 6.56
N HIS A 93 6.16 3.65 5.70
CA HIS A 93 5.98 4.44 4.48
C HIS A 93 4.80 5.38 4.66
N ARG A 94 5.01 6.67 4.38
CA ARG A 94 3.91 7.60 4.13
C ARG A 94 3.57 7.51 2.65
N VAL A 95 2.33 7.17 2.33
CA VAL A 95 1.89 6.93 0.96
C VAL A 95 0.73 7.87 0.63
N LEU A 96 0.91 8.66 -0.42
CA LEU A 96 -0.12 9.49 -1.04
C LEU A 96 -0.79 8.68 -2.14
N PHE A 97 -2.12 8.62 -2.11
CA PHE A 97 -2.96 8.02 -3.15
C PHE A 97 -3.72 9.13 -3.86
N VAL A 98 -3.79 9.05 -5.18
CA VAL A 98 -4.45 10.06 -6.01
C VAL A 98 -5.30 9.39 -7.07
N ALA A 99 -6.59 9.73 -7.12
CA ALA A 99 -7.51 9.31 -8.17
C ALA A 99 -7.57 10.37 -9.27
N TYR A 100 -7.53 9.91 -10.52
CA TYR A 100 -7.60 10.75 -11.70
C TYR A 100 -8.78 10.37 -12.59
N ASP A 101 -9.40 11.40 -13.18
CA ASP A 101 -10.35 11.24 -14.25
C ASP A 101 -9.68 10.82 -15.57
N LYS A 102 -10.49 10.61 -16.60
CA LYS A 102 -10.00 10.25 -17.95
C LYS A 102 -9.10 11.29 -18.61
N ASN A 103 -9.10 12.53 -18.12
CA ASN A 103 -8.28 13.63 -18.63
C ASN A 103 -7.00 13.81 -17.80
N GLY A 104 -6.79 12.99 -16.77
CA GLY A 104 -5.64 13.12 -15.88
C GLY A 104 -5.79 14.25 -14.86
N VAL A 105 -7.01 14.71 -14.56
CA VAL A 105 -7.29 15.68 -13.51
C VAL A 105 -7.59 14.95 -12.21
N VAL A 106 -7.05 15.42 -11.09
CA VAL A 106 -7.30 14.84 -9.77
C VAL A 106 -8.78 14.96 -9.41
N ILE A 107 -9.41 13.85 -9.03
CA ILE A 107 -10.78 13.81 -8.52
C ILE A 107 -10.80 13.81 -6.99
N ASN A 108 -9.87 13.07 -6.38
CA ASN A 108 -9.68 13.03 -4.94
C ASN A 108 -8.26 12.54 -4.63
N HIS A 109 -7.74 12.86 -3.46
CA HIS A 109 -6.45 12.41 -2.96
C HIS A 109 -6.48 12.28 -1.43
N ASP A 110 -5.71 11.33 -0.90
CA ASP A 110 -5.55 11.15 0.54
C ASP A 110 -4.24 10.40 0.83
N LEU A 111 -3.85 10.34 2.10
CA LEU A 111 -2.62 9.70 2.56
C LEU A 111 -2.86 8.73 3.69
N THR A 112 -1.94 7.77 3.83
CA THR A 112 -1.83 6.95 5.03
C THR A 112 -0.36 6.69 5.37
N ILE A 113 -0.13 6.29 6.63
CA ILE A 113 1.17 5.83 7.10
C ILE A 113 1.09 4.34 7.37
N ASN A 114 1.77 3.55 6.54
CA ASN A 114 1.95 2.14 6.78
C ASN A 114 3.16 1.92 7.72
N ASN A 115 2.90 1.79 9.01
CA ASN A 115 3.92 1.53 10.02
C ASN A 115 4.22 0.02 10.19
N PHE A 116 5.35 -0.45 9.69
CA PHE A 116 5.72 -1.86 9.69
C PHE A 116 6.01 -2.45 11.08
N ARG A 117 6.15 -1.62 12.11
CA ARG A 117 6.50 -2.06 13.47
C ARG A 117 5.30 -2.31 14.37
N GLN A 118 4.13 -1.87 13.96
CA GLN A 118 2.89 -2.00 14.73
C GLN A 118 1.91 -2.76 13.88
N LYS A 119 1.07 -3.60 14.49
CA LYS A 119 -0.11 -4.16 13.85
C LYS A 119 -1.33 -3.32 14.24
N ASN A 120 -2.30 -3.20 13.34
CA ASN A 120 -3.60 -2.67 13.68
C ASN A 120 -4.50 -3.80 14.23
N ALA A 121 -5.65 -3.45 14.81
CA ALA A 121 -6.54 -4.44 15.42
C ALA A 121 -6.99 -5.50 14.41
N PHE A 122 -7.20 -5.12 13.15
CA PHE A 122 -7.57 -6.03 12.07
C PHE A 122 -6.48 -7.08 11.80
N GLU A 123 -5.22 -6.68 11.73
CA GLU A 123 -4.09 -7.58 11.50
C GLU A 123 -3.82 -8.53 12.69
N GLU A 124 -4.21 -8.14 13.90
CA GLU A 124 -4.09 -8.98 15.09
C GLU A 124 -5.19 -10.04 15.18
N GLN A 125 -6.42 -9.69 14.81
CA GLN A 125 -7.61 -10.54 14.95
C GLN A 125 -8.50 -10.45 13.69
N PRO A 126 -8.03 -10.94 12.53
CA PRO A 126 -8.66 -10.67 11.23
C PRO A 126 -10.11 -11.16 11.13
N GLU A 127 -10.39 -12.41 11.54
CA GLU A 127 -11.75 -12.95 11.47
C GLU A 127 -12.74 -12.18 12.36
N LYS A 128 -12.33 -11.91 13.61
CA LYS A 128 -13.15 -11.19 14.58
C LYS A 128 -13.38 -9.74 14.13
N MET A 129 -12.32 -9.04 13.70
CA MET A 129 -12.43 -7.65 13.27
C MET A 129 -13.19 -7.50 11.96
N ARG A 130 -13.12 -8.48 11.06
CA ARG A 130 -13.94 -8.52 9.84
C ARG A 130 -15.43 -8.57 10.17
N LEU A 131 -15.82 -9.42 11.12
CA LEU A 131 -17.20 -9.51 11.59
C LEU A 131 -17.63 -8.25 12.35
N ALA A 132 -16.78 -7.73 13.23
CA ALA A 132 -17.03 -6.50 13.98
C ALA A 132 -17.22 -5.31 13.04
N ALA A 133 -16.35 -5.14 12.03
CA ALA A 133 -16.51 -4.10 11.02
C ALA A 133 -17.87 -4.19 10.33
N PHE A 134 -18.28 -5.38 9.88
CA PHE A 134 -19.54 -5.53 9.17
C PHE A 134 -20.77 -5.35 10.06
N ASN A 135 -20.69 -5.69 11.36
CA ASN A 135 -21.86 -5.66 12.25
C ASN A 135 -21.98 -4.35 13.05
N GLU A 136 -20.86 -3.76 13.47
CA GLU A 136 -20.84 -2.67 14.45
C GLU A 136 -20.63 -1.28 13.84
N ILE A 137 -19.96 -1.19 12.68
CA ILE A 137 -19.79 0.06 11.95
C ILE A 137 -21.00 0.27 11.03
N ASN A 138 -21.67 1.40 11.18
CA ASN A 138 -22.88 1.74 10.45
C ASN A 138 -22.69 2.95 9.55
N LYS A 139 -23.57 3.08 8.55
CA LYS A 139 -23.62 4.28 7.70
C LYS A 139 -23.77 5.54 8.57
N ASN A 140 -23.02 6.58 8.23
CA ASN A 140 -22.87 7.85 8.96
C ASN A 140 -22.06 7.81 10.27
N ASP A 141 -21.53 6.66 10.69
CA ASP A 141 -20.55 6.64 11.77
C ASP A 141 -19.31 7.45 11.39
N SER A 142 -18.63 8.04 12.38
CA SER A 142 -17.39 8.78 12.14
C SER A 142 -16.24 7.84 11.77
N ASP A 143 -15.32 8.37 10.96
CA ASP A 143 -14.02 7.78 10.71
C ASP A 143 -13.25 7.45 12.01
N GLU A 144 -13.36 8.29 13.04
CA GLU A 144 -12.81 8.03 14.38
C GLU A 144 -13.33 6.71 14.99
N LYS A 145 -14.61 6.38 14.81
CA LYS A 145 -15.15 5.10 15.29
C LYS A 145 -14.50 3.93 14.57
N VAL A 146 -14.27 4.06 13.26
CA VAL A 146 -13.58 3.05 12.46
C VAL A 146 -12.14 2.86 12.94
N LEU A 147 -11.41 3.96 13.17
CA LEU A 147 -10.05 3.93 13.70
C LEU A 147 -9.98 3.29 15.09
N ASN A 148 -10.94 3.59 15.96
CA ASN A 148 -10.99 3.00 17.31
C ASN A 148 -11.25 1.49 17.27
N LEU A 149 -12.04 1.00 16.29
CA LEU A 149 -12.36 -0.42 16.18
C LEU A 149 -11.27 -1.22 15.44
N LEU A 150 -10.78 -0.71 14.30
CA LEU A 150 -9.92 -1.46 13.38
C LEU A 150 -8.45 -1.02 13.42
N GLY A 151 -8.17 0.17 13.99
CA GLY A 151 -6.88 0.84 13.93
C GLY A 151 -6.65 1.60 12.62
N THR A 152 -5.40 2.01 12.38
CA THR A 152 -5.01 2.75 11.18
C THR A 152 -4.98 1.83 9.95
N PRO A 153 -5.59 2.24 8.81
CA PRO A 153 -5.56 1.45 7.58
C PRO A 153 -4.16 1.44 6.97
N ARG A 154 -3.81 0.35 6.28
CA ARG A 154 -2.47 0.16 5.66
C ARG A 154 -2.35 0.78 4.29
N ALA A 155 -3.47 0.85 3.59
CA ALA A 155 -3.57 1.35 2.24
C ALA A 155 -4.91 2.03 2.05
N LEU A 156 -4.98 2.86 1.02
CA LEU A 156 -6.19 3.53 0.59
C LEU A 156 -6.47 3.18 -0.87
N THR A 157 -7.72 3.34 -1.26
CA THR A 157 -8.14 3.46 -2.66
C THR A 157 -9.28 4.46 -2.72
N PHE A 158 -9.95 4.57 -3.86
CA PHE A 158 -11.11 5.41 -4.04
C PHE A 158 -12.28 4.58 -4.56
N SER A 159 -13.49 4.98 -4.18
CA SER A 159 -14.70 4.42 -4.77
C SER A 159 -14.91 4.96 -6.18
N ASP A 160 -15.78 4.32 -6.96
CA ASP A 160 -16.20 4.83 -8.26
C ASP A 160 -17.00 6.13 -8.19
N ALA A 161 -17.48 6.50 -6.99
CA ALA A 161 -18.03 7.82 -6.69
C ALA A 161 -16.94 8.85 -6.31
N GLY A 162 -15.68 8.44 -6.22
CA GLY A 162 -14.56 9.29 -5.83
C GLY A 162 -14.37 9.44 -4.32
N ASN A 163 -15.10 8.67 -3.51
CA ASN A 163 -14.94 8.69 -2.05
C ASN A 163 -13.66 7.96 -1.63
N VAL A 164 -13.07 8.34 -0.49
CA VAL A 164 -11.91 7.61 0.05
C VAL A 164 -12.35 6.24 0.53
N ILE A 165 -11.57 5.20 0.25
CA ILE A 165 -11.75 3.86 0.80
C ILE A 165 -10.52 3.49 1.60
N TRP A 166 -10.73 3.22 2.89
CA TRP A 166 -9.71 2.64 3.76
C TRP A 166 -9.65 1.13 3.59
N ILE A 167 -8.44 0.61 3.41
CA ILE A 167 -8.21 -0.82 3.21
C ILE A 167 -7.53 -1.41 4.44
N TYR A 168 -8.23 -2.37 5.04
CA TYR A 168 -7.71 -3.28 6.04
C TYR A 168 -7.58 -4.65 5.40
N ASN A 169 -6.39 -5.23 5.43
CA ASN A 169 -6.12 -6.50 4.78
C ASN A 169 -5.35 -7.43 5.71
N TYR A 170 -5.64 -8.72 5.55
CA TYR A 170 -4.88 -9.80 6.13
C TYR A 170 -4.69 -10.85 5.02
N THR A 171 -3.47 -11.35 4.90
CA THR A 171 -3.07 -12.22 3.80
C THR A 171 -2.33 -13.42 4.36
N GLU A 172 -2.84 -14.60 4.06
CA GLU A 172 -2.18 -15.87 4.36
C GLU A 172 -1.74 -16.49 3.04
N ILE A 173 -0.43 -16.58 2.83
CA ILE A 173 0.17 -17.20 1.65
C ILE A 173 1.07 -18.37 2.07
N SER A 174 1.06 -19.41 1.26
CA SER A 174 1.89 -20.60 1.46
C SER A 174 2.56 -21.00 0.15
N ARG A 175 3.66 -21.75 0.22
CA ARG A 175 4.39 -22.20 -0.98
C ARG A 175 3.55 -23.20 -1.76
N ASP A 176 3.45 -22.98 -3.06
CA ASP A 176 2.80 -23.92 -3.96
C ASP A 176 3.63 -25.20 -4.10
N ALA A 177 2.97 -26.34 -4.35
CA ALA A 177 3.61 -27.66 -4.40
C ALA A 177 4.76 -27.72 -5.43
N SER A 178 4.64 -27.02 -6.56
CA SER A 178 5.68 -26.93 -7.60
C SER A 178 6.96 -26.22 -7.09
N SER A 179 6.83 -25.34 -6.09
CA SER A 179 7.93 -24.61 -5.46
C SER A 179 8.77 -25.45 -4.48
N TYR A 180 8.45 -26.73 -4.30
CA TYR A 180 9.27 -27.68 -3.55
C TYR A 180 10.32 -28.38 -4.44
N VAL A 181 10.24 -28.22 -5.76
CA VAL A 181 11.24 -28.75 -6.71
C VAL A 181 12.41 -27.75 -6.81
N PRO A 182 13.67 -28.11 -6.45
CA PRO A 182 14.75 -27.13 -6.25
C PRO A 182 15.04 -26.20 -7.44
N VAL A 183 15.25 -26.76 -8.64
CA VAL A 183 15.56 -25.97 -9.85
C VAL A 183 14.34 -25.18 -10.31
N TYR A 184 13.16 -25.79 -10.29
CA TYR A 184 11.93 -25.11 -10.67
C TYR A 184 11.61 -23.93 -9.74
N ASN A 185 11.77 -24.12 -8.43
CA ASN A 185 11.55 -23.08 -7.43
C ASN A 185 12.47 -21.86 -7.66
N MET A 186 13.74 -22.09 -7.97
CA MET A 186 14.71 -21.02 -8.20
C MET A 186 14.31 -20.10 -9.38
N PHE A 187 13.72 -20.66 -10.44
CA PHE A 187 13.32 -19.90 -11.63
C PHE A 187 11.87 -19.45 -11.60
N ASN A 188 10.96 -20.33 -11.19
CA ASN A 188 9.50 -20.21 -11.36
C ASN A 188 8.70 -20.53 -10.08
N GLY A 189 9.33 -20.55 -8.90
CA GLY A 189 8.61 -20.77 -7.65
C GLY A 189 7.49 -19.75 -7.44
N THR A 190 6.37 -20.18 -6.88
CA THR A 190 5.22 -19.36 -6.52
C THR A 190 4.76 -19.62 -5.08
N GLU A 191 4.12 -18.61 -4.50
CA GLU A 191 3.31 -18.69 -3.29
C GLU A 191 1.88 -18.27 -3.64
N SER A 192 0.90 -19.01 -3.13
CA SER A 192 -0.50 -18.67 -3.30
C SER A 192 -1.25 -18.72 -1.98
N GLY A 193 -2.38 -18.04 -1.91
CA GLY A 193 -3.17 -17.98 -0.69
C GLY A 193 -4.40 -17.10 -0.78
N LEU A 194 -5.00 -16.86 0.38
CA LEU A 194 -6.21 -16.06 0.54
C LEU A 194 -5.85 -14.73 1.17
N SER A 195 -6.46 -13.66 0.68
CA SER A 195 -6.50 -12.38 1.39
C SER A 195 -7.93 -11.96 1.66
N GLU A 196 -8.20 -11.77 2.94
CA GLU A 196 -9.43 -11.17 3.43
C GLU A 196 -9.20 -9.67 3.60
N ARG A 197 -10.13 -8.87 3.06
CA ARG A 197 -10.07 -7.41 3.17
C ARG A 197 -11.40 -6.83 3.63
N VAL A 198 -11.30 -5.78 4.43
CA VAL A 198 -12.39 -4.88 4.76
C VAL A 198 -12.10 -3.55 4.12
N TYR A 199 -13.00 -3.12 3.24
CA TYR A 199 -12.95 -1.79 2.64
C TYR A 199 -13.99 -0.93 3.34
N VAL A 200 -13.57 0.18 3.91
CA VAL A 200 -14.46 1.16 4.54
C VAL A 200 -14.48 2.41 3.67
N GLU A 201 -15.60 2.63 2.99
CA GLU A 201 -15.80 3.82 2.17
C GLU A 201 -16.24 4.99 3.05
N LEU A 202 -15.55 6.11 2.91
CA LEU A 202 -15.77 7.33 3.67
C LEU A 202 -16.14 8.49 2.75
N LYS A 203 -17.26 9.13 3.07
CA LYS A 203 -17.68 10.39 2.48
C LYS A 203 -17.75 11.44 3.58
N ASP A 204 -17.04 12.55 3.41
CA ASP A 204 -16.99 13.64 4.40
C ASP A 204 -16.66 13.15 5.82
N LYS A 205 -15.67 12.24 5.93
CA LYS A 205 -15.23 11.58 7.17
C LYS A 205 -16.29 10.72 7.87
N LYS A 206 -17.33 10.35 7.14
CA LYS A 206 -18.38 9.45 7.62
C LYS A 206 -18.46 8.21 6.76
N VAL A 207 -18.79 7.10 7.40
CA VAL A 207 -18.94 5.80 6.72
C VAL A 207 -20.10 5.87 5.74
N GLU A 208 -19.81 5.66 4.47
CA GLU A 208 -20.81 5.53 3.42
C GLU A 208 -21.13 4.05 3.17
N ASN A 209 -20.10 3.20 3.12
CA ASN A 209 -20.25 1.77 2.88
C ASN A 209 -19.12 0.92 3.50
N ILE A 210 -19.38 -0.38 3.58
CA ILE A 210 -18.41 -1.39 4.00
C ILE A 210 -18.48 -2.55 3.02
N TYR A 211 -17.32 -3.00 2.55
CA TYR A 211 -17.18 -4.17 1.71
C TYR A 211 -16.32 -5.21 2.40
N LEU A 212 -16.81 -6.44 2.43
CA LEU A 212 -15.99 -7.61 2.73
C LEU A 212 -15.56 -8.21 1.39
N VAL A 213 -14.26 -8.32 1.18
CA VAL A 213 -13.68 -8.83 -0.06
C VAL A 213 -12.74 -9.98 0.26
N SER A 214 -13.00 -11.13 -0.36
CA SER A 214 -12.10 -12.27 -0.36
C SER A 214 -11.39 -12.34 -1.71
N MET A 215 -10.08 -12.56 -1.69
CA MET A 215 -9.25 -12.58 -2.89
C MET A 215 -8.30 -13.77 -2.84
N ASN A 216 -8.11 -14.43 -3.98
CA ASN A 216 -7.00 -15.33 -4.18
C ASN A 216 -5.78 -14.54 -4.63
N ILE A 217 -4.65 -14.77 -4.00
CA ILE A 217 -3.36 -14.16 -4.33
C ILE A 217 -2.42 -15.21 -4.88
N THR A 218 -1.66 -14.84 -5.91
CA THR A 218 -0.51 -15.59 -6.39
C THR A 218 0.67 -14.64 -6.56
N GLN A 219 1.81 -15.00 -6.00
CA GLN A 219 3.06 -14.24 -6.06
C GLN A 219 4.20 -15.13 -6.56
N GLY A 220 4.99 -14.64 -7.52
CA GLY A 220 6.20 -15.31 -7.95
C GLY A 220 7.39 -15.01 -7.03
N ARG A 221 8.30 -15.98 -6.91
CA ARG A 221 9.47 -15.96 -6.03
C ARG A 221 10.78 -16.31 -6.72
N GLY A 222 10.70 -16.93 -7.89
CA GLY A 222 11.85 -17.28 -8.69
C GLY A 222 12.39 -16.08 -9.46
N VAL A 223 13.61 -16.21 -9.96
CA VAL A 223 14.29 -15.11 -10.67
C VAL A 223 13.57 -14.68 -11.95
N ALA A 224 12.79 -15.57 -12.58
CA ALA A 224 12.05 -15.28 -13.80
C ALA A 224 10.64 -14.72 -13.55
N ASN A 225 10.12 -14.88 -12.33
CA ASN A 225 8.75 -14.51 -12.00
C ASN A 225 8.62 -13.68 -10.71
N ALA A 226 9.72 -13.19 -10.12
CA ALA A 226 9.71 -12.30 -8.96
C ALA A 226 8.86 -11.04 -9.19
N ASP A 227 8.57 -10.75 -10.46
CA ASP A 227 7.77 -9.63 -10.91
C ASP A 227 6.26 -9.89 -10.92
N ASN A 228 5.89 -11.17 -10.87
CA ASN A 228 4.52 -11.61 -11.00
C ASN A 228 3.79 -11.51 -9.67
N TYR A 229 2.70 -10.75 -9.67
CA TYR A 229 1.75 -10.68 -8.58
C TYR A 229 0.35 -10.57 -9.17
N LYS A 230 -0.58 -11.37 -8.65
CA LYS A 230 -1.96 -11.39 -9.13
C LYS A 230 -2.91 -11.49 -7.95
N GLU A 231 -3.90 -10.62 -7.92
CA GLU A 231 -5.07 -10.71 -7.03
C GLU A 231 -6.30 -11.03 -7.88
N VAL A 232 -7.09 -12.02 -7.47
CA VAL A 232 -8.36 -12.35 -8.09
C VAL A 232 -9.43 -12.30 -7.04
N ILE A 233 -10.36 -11.37 -7.17
CA ILE A 233 -11.52 -11.29 -6.28
C ILE A 233 -12.36 -12.55 -6.46
N THR A 234 -12.65 -13.25 -5.36
CA THR A 234 -13.50 -14.45 -5.34
C THR A 234 -14.86 -14.16 -4.73
N HIS A 235 -14.94 -13.21 -3.81
CA HIS A 235 -16.19 -12.81 -3.17
C HIS A 235 -16.17 -11.33 -2.82
N ILE A 236 -17.29 -10.64 -3.06
CA ILE A 236 -17.55 -9.28 -2.57
C ILE A 236 -18.91 -9.27 -1.90
N LYS A 237 -18.97 -8.73 -0.68
CA LYS A 237 -20.22 -8.43 0.02
C LYS A 237 -20.22 -6.97 0.46
N ARG A 238 -21.15 -6.18 -0.06
CA ARG A 238 -21.40 -4.80 0.39
C ARG A 238 -22.43 -4.77 1.52
N LYS A 239 -22.27 -3.85 2.48
CA LYS A 239 -23.21 -3.69 3.59
C LYS A 239 -24.42 -2.85 3.19
N TYR A 240 -24.20 -1.75 2.47
CA TYR A 240 -25.24 -0.82 2.05
C TYR A 240 -25.34 -0.78 0.51
N ASN A 241 -26.56 -0.58 0.02
CA ASN A 241 -26.88 -0.46 -1.41
C ASN A 241 -26.93 0.99 -1.85
#